data_AF-A0A5B9R996-F1
#
_entry.id   AF-A0A5B9R996-F1
#
_cell.length_a   1.000
_cell.length_b   1.000
_cell.length_c   1.000
_cell.angle_alpha   90.00
_cell.angle_beta   90.00
_cell.angle_gamma   90.00
#
_symmetry.space_group_name_H-M   'P 1'
#
loop_
_entity.id
_entity.type
_entity.pdbx_description
1 polymer ?
#
loop_
_entity_poly.entity_id
_entity_poly.type
_entity_poly.pdbx_seq_one_letter_code
_entity_poly.pdbx_strand_id
1 'polypeptide(L)'
;MLIKQAKQMIIKTVNLKTNLTNKSLRHNLYTFFRKYNGKSHYISIITKLSTKGDTVYTLNTKVTLDVNNKDEKLTFINLITDKFIEHKEGKHGLAKKILICYYECDKEEYINYKKTTSVQWAS
;
A
#
# COMPACT_ATOMS: atom_id res chain seq x y z
N MET A 1 5.11 25.25 22.50
CA MET A 1 5.15 23.77 22.46
C MET A 1 4.06 23.32 21.48
N LEU A 2 4.41 22.97 20.24
CA LEU A 2 3.42 22.52 19.25
C LEU A 2 3.16 21.02 19.49
N ILE A 3 1.96 20.70 19.98
CA ILE A 3 1.48 19.32 20.07
C ILE A 3 1.43 18.79 18.63
N LYS A 4 2.33 17.85 18.31
CA LYS A 4 2.32 17.14 17.04
C LYS A 4 1.01 16.37 16.99
N GLN A 5 0.01 16.86 16.25
CA GLN A 5 -1.27 16.17 16.11
C GLN A 5 -1.00 14.74 15.63
N ALA A 6 -1.62 13.76 16.30
CA ALA A 6 -1.49 12.37 15.92
C ALA A 6 -2.04 12.19 14.48
N LYS A 7 -1.19 11.75 13.56
CA LYS A 7 -1.59 11.44 12.18
C LYS A 7 -2.62 10.30 12.23
N GLN A 8 -3.86 10.58 11.83
CA GLN A 8 -4.93 9.59 11.88
C GLN A 8 -4.76 8.58 10.75
N MET A 9 -4.65 7.29 11.10
CA MET A 9 -4.63 6.20 10.13
C MET A 9 -6.02 5.99 9.54
N ILE A 10 -6.10 5.94 8.21
CA ILE A 10 -7.31 5.66 7.45
C ILE A 10 -7.20 4.24 6.89
N ILE A 11 -8.25 3.45 7.11
CA ILE A 11 -8.35 2.07 6.59
C ILE A 11 -9.37 2.05 5.47
N LYS A 12 -8.95 1.60 4.28
CA LYS A 12 -9.83 1.34 3.14
C LYS A 12 -9.91 -0.15 2.88
N THR A 13 -11.12 -0.67 2.93
CA THR A 13 -11.42 -2.08 2.67
C THR A 13 -12.09 -2.22 1.32
N VAL A 14 -11.50 -3.03 0.44
CA VAL A 14 -12.13 -3.47 -0.81
C VAL A 14 -12.63 -4.90 -0.59
N ASN A 15 -13.95 -5.07 -0.54
CA ASN A 15 -14.56 -6.40 -0.49
C ASN A 15 -14.62 -6.99 -1.89
N LEU A 16 -14.14 -8.22 -2.05
CA LEU A 16 -14.06 -8.90 -3.33
C LEU A 16 -15.31 -9.78 -3.53
N LYS A 17 -15.98 -9.61 -4.67
CA LYS A 17 -17.12 -10.46 -5.06
C LYS A 17 -16.67 -11.79 -5.67
N THR A 18 -15.44 -11.82 -6.19
CA THR A 18 -14.80 -12.97 -6.84
C THR A 18 -13.38 -13.12 -6.33
N ASN A 19 -12.71 -14.22 -6.69
CA ASN A 19 -11.30 -14.43 -6.36
C ASN A 19 -10.44 -13.26 -6.86
N LEU A 20 -9.52 -12.80 -6.00
CA LEU A 20 -8.54 -11.78 -6.37
C LEU A 20 -7.64 -12.28 -7.48
N THR A 21 -7.50 -11.49 -8.54
CA THR A 21 -6.52 -11.70 -9.62
C THR A 21 -5.54 -10.52 -9.69
N ASN A 22 -4.36 -10.72 -10.29
CA ASN A 22 -3.37 -9.66 -10.49
C ASN A 22 -3.99 -8.44 -11.19
N LYS A 23 -4.81 -8.69 -12.24
CA LYS A 23 -5.53 -7.65 -12.97
C LYS A 23 -6.45 -6.84 -12.06
N SER A 24 -7.26 -7.53 -11.25
CA SER A 24 -8.18 -6.86 -10.32
C SER A 24 -7.46 -6.15 -9.16
N LEU A 25 -6.34 -6.69 -8.66
CA LEU A 25 -5.51 -6.04 -7.64
C LEU A 25 -4.94 -4.73 -8.18
N ARG A 26 -4.26 -4.76 -9.33
CA ARG A 26 -3.73 -3.57 -10.00
C ARG A 26 -4.83 -2.52 -10.23
N HIS A 27 -5.98 -2.94 -10.73
CA HIS A 27 -7.12 -2.04 -10.97
C HIS A 27 -7.59 -1.34 -9.69
N ASN A 28 -7.68 -2.07 -8.57
CA ASN A 28 -8.06 -1.48 -7.28
C ASN A 28 -7.01 -0.49 -6.76
N LEU A 29 -5.72 -0.79 -6.90
CA LEU A 29 -4.64 0.12 -6.50
C LEU A 29 -4.60 1.39 -7.36
N TYR A 30 -4.76 1.27 -8.68
CA TYR A 30 -4.91 2.45 -9.55
C TYR A 30 -6.13 3.28 -9.18
N THR A 31 -7.26 2.62 -8.87
CA THR A 31 -8.48 3.31 -8.45
C THR A 31 -8.28 4.03 -7.12
N PHE A 32 -7.55 3.43 -6.18
CA PHE A 32 -7.14 4.08 -4.93
C PHE A 32 -6.37 5.37 -5.26
N PHE A 33 -5.24 5.29 -5.96
CA PHE A 33 -4.44 6.48 -6.26
C PHE A 33 -5.20 7.55 -7.05
N ARG A 34 -6.07 7.17 -7.98
CA ARG A 34 -6.89 8.13 -8.73
C ARG A 34 -7.84 8.92 -7.81
N LYS A 35 -8.42 8.29 -6.78
CA LYS A 35 -9.31 8.95 -5.82
C LYS A 35 -8.57 9.90 -4.86
N TYR A 36 -7.27 9.67 -4.65
CA TYR A 36 -6.43 10.45 -3.75
C TYR A 36 -5.52 11.46 -4.47
N ASN A 37 -5.50 11.42 -5.80
CA ASN A 37 -4.79 12.38 -6.62
C ASN A 37 -5.37 13.79 -6.36
N GLY A 38 -4.57 14.68 -5.76
CA GLY A 38 -4.92 16.08 -5.49
C GLY A 38 -5.38 16.42 -4.08
N LYS A 39 -5.49 15.46 -3.14
CA LYS A 39 -5.82 15.75 -1.73
C LYS A 39 -4.61 15.70 -0.79
N SER A 40 -3.63 14.87 -1.12
CA SER A 40 -2.44 14.65 -0.30
C SER A 40 -1.20 14.75 -1.20
N HIS A 41 -0.06 15.19 -0.66
CA HIS A 41 1.21 15.16 -1.41
C HIS A 41 2.00 13.87 -1.14
N TYR A 42 2.05 13.45 0.13
CA TYR A 42 2.77 12.25 0.55
C TYR A 42 1.86 11.38 1.42
N ILE A 43 1.96 10.07 1.25
CA ILE A 43 1.26 9.10 2.11
C ILE A 43 2.23 8.02 2.58
N SER A 44 2.00 7.52 3.79
CA SER A 44 2.53 6.25 4.24
C SER A 44 1.45 5.18 4.11
N ILE A 45 1.75 4.06 3.46
CA ILE A 45 0.80 3.03 3.06
C ILE A 45 1.26 1.62 3.46
N ILE A 46 0.32 0.81 3.93
CA ILE A 46 0.44 -0.62 4.20
C ILE A 46 -0.73 -1.32 3.49
N THR A 47 -0.44 -2.38 2.74
CA THR A 47 -1.44 -3.18 2.04
C THR A 47 -1.45 -4.58 2.60
N LYS A 48 -2.65 -5.08 2.91
CA LYS A 48 -2.87 -6.44 3.42
C LYS A 48 -3.98 -7.14 2.64
N LEU A 49 -3.95 -8.45 2.66
CA LEU A 49 -5.01 -9.32 2.16
C LEU A 49 -5.62 -10.08 3.33
N SER A 50 -6.93 -10.27 3.29
CA SER A 50 -7.62 -11.20 4.20
C SER A 50 -8.14 -12.38 3.39
N THR A 51 -7.85 -13.60 3.85
CA THR A 51 -8.23 -14.85 3.17
C THR A 51 -9.42 -15.54 3.86
N LYS A 52 -9.95 -16.59 3.22
CA LYS A 52 -10.96 -17.47 3.82
C LYS A 52 -10.32 -18.21 5.01
N GLY A 53 -10.65 -17.80 6.23
CA GLY A 53 -10.06 -18.29 7.50
C GLY A 53 -9.51 -17.18 8.41
N ASP A 54 -9.80 -15.91 8.11
CA ASP A 54 -9.38 -14.71 8.86
C ASP A 54 -7.87 -14.50 8.98
N THR A 55 -7.07 -15.30 8.26
CA THR A 55 -5.64 -15.04 8.10
C THR A 55 -5.44 -13.73 7.33
N VAL A 56 -4.61 -12.86 7.90
CA VAL A 56 -4.21 -11.58 7.28
C VAL A 56 -2.78 -11.71 6.77
N TYR A 57 -2.61 -11.54 5.47
CA TYR A 57 -1.30 -11.51 4.83
C TYR A 57 -0.89 -10.08 4.52
N THR A 58 0.33 -9.70 4.88
CA THR A 58 0.85 -8.35 4.63
C THR A 58 1.64 -8.36 3.33
N LEU A 59 1.21 -7.56 2.33
CA LEU A 59 1.88 -7.48 1.03
C LEU A 59 3.09 -6.55 1.06
N ASN A 60 3.11 -5.55 1.94
CA ASN A 60 4.25 -4.68 2.14
C ASN A 60 4.36 -4.21 3.59
N THR A 61 5.58 -3.96 4.04
CA THR A 61 5.85 -3.10 5.19
C THR A 61 5.51 -1.65 4.84
N LYS A 62 5.44 -0.76 5.83
CA LYS A 62 5.12 0.67 5.62
C LYS A 62 5.99 1.27 4.50
N VAL A 63 5.35 1.71 3.42
CA VAL A 63 6.00 2.44 2.32
C VAL A 63 5.53 3.89 2.35
N THR A 64 6.46 4.84 2.23
CA THR A 64 6.10 6.25 2.07
C THR A 64 6.40 6.69 0.65
N LEU A 65 5.43 7.33 -0.01
CA LEU A 65 5.52 7.71 -1.41
C LEU A 65 4.90 9.08 -1.69
N ASP A 66 5.39 9.73 -2.74
CA ASP A 66 4.76 10.91 -3.34
C ASP A 66 3.62 10.46 -4.27
N VAL A 67 2.38 10.81 -3.93
CA VAL A 67 1.20 10.35 -4.70
C VAL A 67 1.06 11.09 -6.03
N ASN A 68 1.77 12.21 -6.23
CA ASN A 68 1.81 12.94 -7.49
C ASN A 68 2.90 12.39 -8.42
N ASN A 69 3.90 11.70 -7.87
CA ASN A 69 4.93 11.03 -8.65
C ASN A 69 4.37 9.74 -9.30
N LYS A 70 4.30 9.70 -10.63
CA LYS A 70 3.76 8.56 -11.39
C LYS A 70 4.63 7.31 -11.24
N ASP A 71 5.95 7.46 -11.21
CA ASP A 71 6.89 6.35 -11.15
C ASP A 71 6.83 5.69 -9.77
N GLU A 72 6.73 6.47 -8.70
CA GLU A 72 6.57 5.90 -7.35
C GLU A 72 5.27 5.11 -7.19
N LYS A 73 4.16 5.62 -7.74
CA LYS A 73 2.90 4.88 -7.79
C LYS A 73 3.04 3.57 -8.56
N LEU A 74 3.71 3.60 -9.71
CA LEU A 74 3.89 2.41 -10.54
C LEU A 74 4.78 1.37 -9.84
N THR A 75 5.90 1.81 -9.28
CA THR A 75 6.82 0.96 -8.51
C THR A 75 6.11 0.32 -7.32
N PHE A 76 5.31 1.09 -6.58
CA PHE A 76 4.50 0.54 -5.50
C PHE A 76 3.49 -0.50 -6.01
N ILE A 77 2.75 -0.20 -7.08
CA ILE A 77 1.78 -1.16 -7.65
C ILE A 77 2.47 -2.46 -8.08
N ASN A 78 3.64 -2.37 -8.70
CA ASN A 78 4.42 -3.55 -9.10
C ASN A 78 4.85 -4.35 -7.87
N LEU A 79 5.45 -3.71 -6.84
CA LEU A 79 5.81 -4.34 -5.57
C LEU A 79 4.64 -5.14 -4.95
N ILE A 80 3.47 -4.51 -4.85
CA ILE A 80 2.27 -5.16 -4.28
C ILE A 80 1.79 -6.33 -5.15
N THR A 81 1.90 -6.20 -6.48
CA THR A 81 1.51 -7.25 -7.42
C THR A 81 2.45 -8.45 -7.32
N ASP A 82 3.75 -8.21 -7.25
CA ASP A 82 4.77 -9.26 -7.17
C ASP A 82 4.63 -10.05 -5.86
N LYS A 83 4.46 -9.33 -4.73
CA LYS A 83 4.18 -9.95 -3.43
C LYS A 83 2.88 -10.74 -3.40
N PHE A 84 1.88 -10.34 -4.17
CA PHE A 84 0.65 -11.09 -4.30
C PHE A 84 0.84 -12.38 -5.13
N ILE A 85 1.70 -12.36 -6.16
CA ILE A 85 2.03 -13.55 -6.95
C ILE A 85 2.74 -14.57 -6.06
N GLU A 86 3.76 -14.15 -5.29
CA GLU A 86 4.45 -15.01 -4.32
C GLU A 86 3.45 -15.66 -3.35
N HIS A 87 2.50 -14.88 -2.83
CA HIS A 87 1.44 -15.40 -1.95
C HIS A 87 0.52 -16.41 -2.65
N LYS A 88 0.17 -16.18 -3.91
CA LYS A 88 -0.71 -17.08 -4.66
C LYS A 88 -0.03 -18.43 -4.95
N GLU A 89 1.26 -18.41 -5.23
CA GLU A 89 2.07 -19.62 -5.48
C GLU A 89 2.26 -20.46 -4.21
N GLY A 90 2.31 -19.82 -3.04
CA GLY A 90 2.38 -20.47 -1.72
C GLY A 90 1.13 -21.24 -1.28
N LYS A 91 0.13 -21.47 -2.17
CA LYS A 91 -1.16 -22.12 -1.89
C LYS A 91 -1.96 -21.49 -0.74
N HIS A 92 -1.76 -20.21 -0.47
CA HIS A 92 -2.55 -19.52 0.52
C HIS A 92 -4.01 -19.38 0.06
N GLY A 93 -4.95 -19.48 1.02
CA GLY A 93 -6.39 -19.51 0.74
C GLY A 93 -6.90 -18.29 -0.04
N LEU A 94 -8.07 -18.43 -0.67
CA LEU A 94 -8.65 -17.38 -1.52
C LEU A 94 -8.83 -16.06 -0.75
N ALA A 95 -8.20 -14.99 -1.26
CA ALA A 95 -8.34 -13.63 -0.72
C ALA A 95 -9.78 -13.12 -0.94
N LYS A 96 -10.39 -12.60 0.13
CA LYS A 96 -11.74 -12.03 0.16
C LYS A 96 -11.75 -10.51 0.26
N LYS A 97 -10.71 -9.91 0.83
CA LYS A 97 -10.60 -8.46 1.02
C LYS A 97 -9.20 -7.97 0.75
N ILE A 98 -9.11 -6.76 0.19
CA ILE A 98 -7.89 -5.96 0.15
C ILE A 98 -8.04 -4.86 1.21
N LEU A 99 -7.07 -4.75 2.11
CA LEU A 99 -6.99 -3.71 3.12
C LEU A 99 -5.86 -2.76 2.74
N ILE A 100 -6.19 -1.50 2.51
CA ILE A 100 -5.23 -0.42 2.26
C ILE A 100 -5.28 0.52 3.46
N CYS A 101 -4.28 0.43 4.33
CA CYS A 101 -4.12 1.31 5.48
C CYS A 101 -3.15 2.42 5.10
N TYR A 102 -3.57 3.68 5.22
CA TYR A 102 -2.70 4.80 4.90
C TYR A 102 -2.94 6.00 5.82
N TYR A 103 -1.96 6.89 5.90
CA TYR A 103 -2.14 8.22 6.47
C TYR A 103 -1.35 9.24 5.66
N GLU A 104 -1.77 10.49 5.72
CA GLU A 104 -1.08 11.60 5.07
C GLU A 104 0.13 12.01 5.90
N CYS A 105 1.28 12.14 5.24
CA CYS A 105 2.52 12.56 5.89
C CYS A 105 3.07 13.84 5.26
N ASP A 106 3.95 14.49 6.00
CA ASP A 106 4.67 15.67 5.54
C ASP A 106 5.89 15.27 4.69
N LYS A 107 6.49 16.30 4.07
CA LYS A 107 7.69 16.16 3.24
C LYS A 107 8.89 15.64 4.04
N GLU A 108 9.00 15.99 5.32
CA GLU A 108 10.12 15.60 6.17
C GLU A 108 10.10 14.08 6.41
N GLU A 109 8.95 13.51 6.74
CA GLU A 109 8.79 12.07 6.90
C GLU A 109 9.05 11.31 5.60
N TYR A 110 8.61 11.86 4.47
CA TYR A 110 8.93 11.32 3.15
C TYR A 110 10.45 11.30 2.88
N ILE A 111 11.15 12.42 3.12
CA ILE A 111 12.61 12.52 2.95
C ILE A 111 13.33 11.52 3.87
N ASN A 112 12.90 11.43 5.13
CA ASN A 112 13.49 10.52 6.10
C ASN A 112 13.32 9.06 5.68
N TYR A 113 12.12 8.68 5.22
CA TYR A 113 11.87 7.36 4.65
C TYR A 113 12.81 7.08 3.48
N LYS A 114 12.91 7.99 2.51
CA LYS A 114 13.78 7.81 1.34
C LYS A 114 15.24 7.61 1.73
N LYS A 115 15.77 8.43 2.65
CA LYS A 115 17.12 8.28 3.20
C LYS A 115 17.36 6.93 3.84
N THR A 116 16.42 6.43 4.63
CA THR A 116 16.55 5.12 5.29
C THR A 116 16.46 3.97 4.27
N THR A 117 15.56 4.05 3.29
CA THR A 117 15.43 2.99 2.27
C THR A 117 16.54 3.01 1.22
N SER A 118 17.08 4.16 0.83
CA SER A 118 18.20 4.22 -0.13
C SER A 118 19.46 3.50 0.37
N VAL A 119 19.60 3.34 1.69
CA VAL A 119 20.67 2.54 2.30
C VAL A 119 20.41 1.02 2.14
N GLN A 120 19.15 0.58 2.05
CA GLN A 120 18.77 -0.83 1.96
C GLN A 120 18.77 -1.41 0.53
N TRP A 121 18.70 -0.58 -0.52
CA TRP A 121 18.75 -1.04 -1.93
C TRP A 121 20.15 -0.95 -2.54
N ALA A 122 21.14 -0.45 -1.78
CA ALA A 122 22.55 -0.40 -2.15
C ALA A 122 23.40 -1.49 -1.43
N SER A 123 22.73 -2.43 -0.75
CA SER A 123 23.32 -3.57 -0.03
C SER A 123 23.08 -4.87 -0.78
#